data_AF-A0A8H9IBV9-F1
#
_entry.id   AF-A0A8H9IBV9-F1
#
_cell.length_a   1.000
_cell.length_b   1.000
_cell.length_c   1.000
_cell.angle_alpha   90.00
_cell.angle_beta   90.00
_cell.angle_gamma   90.00
#
_symmetry.space_group_name_H-M   'P 1'
#
loop_
_entity.id
_entity.type
_entity.pdbx_description
1 polymer ?
#
loop_
_entity_poly.entity_id
_entity_poly.type
_entity_poly.pdbx_seq_one_letter_code
_entity_poly.pdbx_strand_id
1 'polypeptide(L)'
;MDVTQRIVASASKSFREGNYQEALNLYQKAATLYDSAFFSANIALCEQRIKGEPEHKQVLAGSPAESRQLAETQSLLEHYYRRCQELEYQLLETATP
;
A
#
# COMPACT_ATOMS: atom_id res chain seq x y z
N MET A 1 -13.68 26.95 -10.05
CA MET A 1 -12.62 26.26 -9.26
C MET A 1 -12.76 26.70 -7.83
N ASP A 2 -12.94 25.75 -6.93
CA ASP A 2 -13.04 26.01 -5.50
C ASP A 2 -11.67 26.44 -4.93
N VAL A 3 -11.66 27.38 -3.97
CA VAL A 3 -10.44 27.98 -3.42
C VAL A 3 -9.57 26.92 -2.77
N THR A 4 -10.18 25.94 -2.12
CA THR A 4 -9.46 24.83 -1.48
C THR A 4 -8.86 23.89 -2.50
N GLN A 5 -9.54 23.58 -3.59
CA GLN A 5 -8.95 22.79 -4.68
C GLN A 5 -7.65 23.44 -5.20
N ARG A 6 -7.60 24.77 -5.30
CA ARG A 6 -6.38 25.49 -5.68
C ARG A 6 -5.28 25.37 -4.62
N ILE A 7 -5.61 25.52 -3.35
CA ILE A 7 -4.64 25.40 -2.24
C ILE A 7 -4.07 23.98 -2.18
N VAL A 8 -4.90 22.96 -2.32
CA VAL A 8 -4.48 21.55 -2.31
C VAL A 8 -3.63 21.22 -3.53
N ALA A 9 -3.98 21.73 -4.71
CA ALA A 9 -3.14 21.55 -5.91
C ALA A 9 -1.75 22.18 -5.74
N SER A 10 -1.68 23.38 -5.14
CA SER A 10 -0.42 24.03 -4.80
C SER A 10 0.36 23.23 -3.75
N ALA A 11 -0.28 22.75 -2.69
CA ALA A 11 0.36 21.95 -1.65
C ALA A 11 0.99 20.66 -2.24
N SER A 12 0.23 19.96 -3.07
CA SER A 12 0.69 18.74 -3.76
C SER A 12 1.81 19.02 -4.77
N LYS A 13 1.87 20.23 -5.34
CA LYS A 13 3.00 20.65 -6.18
C LYS A 13 4.25 20.87 -5.32
N SER A 14 4.17 21.70 -4.29
CA SER A 14 5.28 21.96 -3.37
C SER A 14 5.82 20.69 -2.72
N PHE A 15 4.94 19.74 -2.38
CA PHE A 15 5.36 18.43 -1.83
C PHE A 15 6.21 17.63 -2.81
N ARG A 16 5.80 17.56 -4.08
CA ARG A 16 6.55 16.83 -5.13
C ARG A 16 7.88 17.50 -5.46
N GLU A 17 7.96 18.82 -5.31
CA GLU A 17 9.18 19.59 -5.51
C GLU A 17 10.14 19.52 -4.30
N GLY A 18 9.77 18.81 -3.23
CA GLY A 18 10.57 18.68 -2.01
C GLY A 18 10.47 19.87 -1.07
N ASN A 19 9.61 20.85 -1.38
CA ASN A 19 9.36 22.03 -0.55
C ASN A 19 8.38 21.69 0.58
N TYR A 20 8.77 20.77 1.47
CA TYR A 20 7.89 20.19 2.49
C TYR A 20 7.36 21.22 3.49
N GLN A 21 8.15 22.25 3.82
CA GLN A 21 7.71 23.33 4.71
C GLN A 21 6.58 24.17 4.09
N GLU A 22 6.67 24.45 2.80
CA GLU A 22 5.63 25.19 2.07
C GLU A 22 4.37 24.32 1.90
N ALA A 23 4.55 23.04 1.55
CA ALA A 23 3.45 22.08 1.46
C ALA A 23 2.69 21.94 2.78
N LEU A 24 3.41 21.87 3.90
CA LEU A 24 2.84 21.81 5.25
C LEU A 24 1.93 23.01 5.53
N ASN A 25 2.42 24.22 5.30
CA ASN A 25 1.65 25.45 5.51
C ASN A 25 0.37 25.48 4.65
N LEU A 26 0.45 25.00 3.40
CA LEU A 26 -0.70 24.95 2.50
C LEU A 26 -1.72 23.88 2.92
N TYR A 27 -1.28 22.70 3.36
CA TYR A 27 -2.18 21.67 3.89
C TYR A 27 -2.85 22.09 5.20
N GLN A 28 -2.13 22.78 6.09
CA GLN A 28 -2.72 23.36 7.30
C GLN A 28 -3.77 24.43 6.96
N LYS A 29 -3.50 25.28 5.96
CA LYS A 29 -4.47 26.26 5.48
C LYS A 29 -5.71 25.59 4.88
N ALA A 30 -5.54 24.52 4.11
CA ALA A 30 -6.67 23.72 3.62
C ALA A 30 -7.46 23.09 4.77
N ALA A 31 -6.78 22.57 5.80
CA ALA A 31 -7.37 22.01 7.02
C ALA A 31 -8.14 23.01 7.87
N THR A 32 -7.81 24.31 7.82
CA THR A 32 -8.60 25.35 8.48
C THR A 32 -9.87 25.73 7.72
N LEU A 33 -9.85 25.57 6.40
CA LEU A 33 -10.99 25.92 5.53
C LEU A 33 -11.99 24.76 5.40
N TYR A 34 -11.52 23.54 5.59
CA TYR A 34 -12.26 22.28 5.47
C TYR A 34 -12.08 21.45 6.73
N ASP A 35 -12.48 20.18 6.70
CA ASP A 35 -12.21 19.29 7.81
C ASP A 35 -10.73 18.91 7.87
N SER A 36 -10.12 19.11 9.05
CA SER A 36 -8.76 18.71 9.37
C SER A 36 -8.47 17.22 9.12
N ALA A 37 -9.49 16.36 9.23
CA ALA A 37 -9.36 14.93 9.01
C ALA A 37 -8.82 14.61 7.60
N PHE A 38 -9.23 15.37 6.58
CA PHE A 38 -8.80 15.15 5.19
C PHE A 38 -7.32 15.44 4.94
N PHE A 39 -6.67 16.22 5.81
CA PHE A 39 -5.30 16.69 5.59
C PHE A 39 -4.30 16.19 6.63
N SER A 40 -4.78 15.54 7.70
CA SER A 40 -3.96 14.97 8.78
C SER A 40 -2.79 14.11 8.27
N ALA A 41 -3.05 13.20 7.32
CA ALA A 41 -2.02 12.35 6.73
C ALA A 41 -0.96 13.15 5.94
N ASN A 42 -1.39 14.14 5.15
CA ASN A 42 -0.49 14.97 4.36
C ASN A 42 0.39 15.86 5.25
N ILE A 43 -0.17 16.39 6.34
CA ILE A 43 0.54 17.17 7.36
C ILE A 43 1.62 16.30 8.02
N ALA A 44 1.25 15.11 8.50
CA ALA A 44 2.18 14.17 9.13
C ALA A 44 3.32 13.76 8.19
N LEU A 45 3.02 13.52 6.90
CA LEU A 45 4.03 13.21 5.89
C LEU A 45 5.01 14.38 5.69
N CYS A 46 4.52 15.62 5.63
CA CYS A 46 5.41 16.79 5.52
C CYS A 46 6.31 16.91 6.75
N GLU A 47 5.76 16.76 7.96
CA GLU A 47 6.52 16.81 9.21
C GLU A 47 7.60 15.73 9.28
N GLN A 48 7.28 14.50 8.88
CA GLN A 48 8.24 13.40 8.80
C GLN A 48 9.40 13.73 7.85
N ARG A 49 9.10 14.27 6.68
CA ARG A 49 10.09 14.65 5.67
C ARG A 49 10.98 15.80 6.13
N ILE A 50 10.42 16.77 6.86
CA ILE A 50 11.18 17.89 7.45
C ILE A 50 12.13 17.41 8.55
N LYS A 51 11.68 16.47 9.40
CA LYS A 51 12.49 15.88 10.48
C LYS A 51 13.64 15.01 9.96
N GLY A 52 13.64 14.64 8.68
CA GLY A 52 14.63 13.74 8.10
C GLY A 52 14.51 12.31 8.63
N GLU A 53 13.34 11.94 9.18
CA GLU A 53 13.11 10.56 9.61
C GLU A 53 13.16 9.65 8.38
N PRO A 54 13.82 8.48 8.50
CA PRO A 54 14.04 7.60 7.36
C PRO A 54 12.69 7.26 6.73
N GLU A 55 12.61 7.39 5.40
CA GLU A 55 11.46 6.91 4.63
C GLU A 55 11.11 5.51 5.11
N HIS A 56 9.82 5.28 5.38
CA HIS A 56 9.33 3.94 5.63
C HIS A 56 9.74 3.11 4.42
N LYS A 57 10.71 2.19 4.62
CA LYS A 57 11.32 1.42 3.53
C LYS A 57 10.17 0.86 2.71
N GLN A 58 10.04 1.33 1.47
CA GLN A 58 9.12 0.71 0.53
C GLN A 58 9.49 -0.76 0.50
N VAL A 59 8.54 -1.61 0.89
CA VAL A 59 8.64 -3.04 0.65
C VAL A 59 8.56 -3.17 -0.87
N LEU A 60 9.73 -3.21 -1.50
CA LEU A 60 9.86 -3.41 -2.93
C LEU A 60 9.23 -4.75 -3.26
N ALA A 61 8.13 -4.70 -4.02
CA ALA A 61 7.52 -5.90 -4.58
C ALA A 61 8.57 -6.68 -5.38
N GLY A 62 8.73 -7.96 -5.06
CA GLY A 62 9.80 -8.81 -5.57
C GLY A 62 10.97 -8.95 -4.60
N SER A 63 10.77 -8.72 -3.31
CA SER A 63 11.80 -9.02 -2.32
C SER A 63 12.13 -10.53 -2.31
N PRO A 64 13.37 -10.94 -1.96
CA PRO A 64 13.72 -12.35 -1.85
C PRO A 64 12.88 -13.13 -0.83
N ALA A 65 12.23 -12.44 0.11
CA ALA A 65 11.30 -13.03 1.07
C ALA A 65 9.95 -13.30 0.41
N GLU A 66 9.41 -12.35 -0.36
CA GLU A 66 8.17 -12.54 -1.12
C GLU A 66 8.31 -13.63 -2.18
N SER A 67 9.44 -13.70 -2.89
CA SER A 67 9.68 -14.77 -3.87
C SER A 67 9.73 -16.15 -3.22
N ARG A 68 10.32 -16.25 -2.01
CA ARG A 68 10.33 -17.49 -1.22
C ARG A 68 8.93 -17.88 -0.79
N GLN A 69 8.18 -16.94 -0.21
CA GLN A 69 6.80 -17.18 0.21
C GLN A 69 5.91 -17.61 -0.95
N LEU A 70 6.10 -17.00 -2.14
CA LEU A 70 5.34 -17.36 -3.34
C LEU A 70 5.67 -18.79 -3.79
N ALA A 71 6.95 -19.17 -3.82
CA ALA A 71 7.36 -20.53 -4.18
C ALA A 71 6.85 -21.58 -3.19
N GLU A 72 6.91 -21.30 -1.89
CA GLU A 72 6.37 -22.17 -0.83
C GLU A 72 4.85 -22.34 -0.99
N THR A 73 4.14 -21.25 -1.27
CA THR A 73 2.69 -21.29 -1.48
C THR A 73 2.32 -22.09 -2.72
N GLN A 74 3.05 -21.91 -3.84
CA GLN A 74 2.83 -22.67 -5.07
C GLN A 74 3.06 -24.16 -4.84
N SER A 75 4.15 -24.54 -4.17
CA SER A 75 4.44 -25.95 -3.86
C SER A 75 3.35 -26.59 -2.99
N LEU A 76 2.84 -25.84 -2.00
CA LEU A 76 1.77 -26.33 -1.13
C LEU A 76 0.45 -26.52 -1.90
N LEU A 77 0.11 -25.59 -2.80
CA LEU A 77 -1.07 -25.69 -3.64
C LEU A 77 -0.99 -26.90 -4.58
N GLU A 78 0.16 -27.13 -5.21
CA GLU A 78 0.38 -28.30 -6.07
C GLU A 78 0.26 -29.61 -5.30
N HIS A 79 0.81 -29.66 -4.07
CA HIS A 79 0.67 -30.81 -3.19
C HIS A 79 -0.80 -31.12 -2.90
N TYR A 80 -1.58 -30.13 -2.47
CA TYR A 80 -2.99 -30.35 -2.18
C TYR A 80 -3.82 -30.68 -3.41
N TYR A 81 -3.52 -30.06 -4.55
CA TYR A 81 -4.18 -30.39 -5.82
C TYR A 81 -3.99 -31.87 -6.18
N ARG A 82 -2.75 -32.38 -6.14
CA ARG A 82 -2.47 -33.79 -6.40
C ARG A 82 -3.17 -34.70 -5.40
N ARG A 83 -3.14 -34.34 -4.12
CA ARG A 83 -3.80 -35.13 -3.07
C ARG A 83 -5.31 -35.22 -3.28
N CYS A 84 -5.96 -34.13 -3.69
CA CYS A 84 -7.38 -34.15 -4.02
C CYS A 84 -7.66 -35.05 -5.22
N GLN A 85 -6.88 -34.95 -6.30
CA GLN A 85 -7.01 -35.85 -7.46
C GLN A 85 -6.86 -37.32 -7.07
N GLU A 86 -5.85 -37.68 -6.27
CA GLU A 86 -5.66 -39.06 -5.79
C GLU A 86 -6.89 -39.57 -5.03
N LEU A 87 -7.43 -38.76 -4.13
CA LEU A 87 -8.62 -39.12 -3.35
C LEU A 87 -9.86 -39.26 -4.25
N GLU A 88 -10.03 -38.39 -5.24
CA GLU A 88 -11.10 -38.50 -6.24
C GLU A 88 -11.01 -39.79 -7.03
N TYR A 89 -9.80 -40.18 -7.49
CA TYR A 89 -9.59 -41.46 -8.17
C TYR A 89 -9.91 -42.66 -7.28
N GLN A 90 -9.46 -42.65 -6.02
CA GLN A 90 -9.76 -43.72 -5.06
C GLN A 90 -11.27 -43.88 -4.80
N LEU A 91 -12.00 -42.76 -4.71
CA LEU A 91 -13.45 -42.79 -4.58
C LEU A 91 -14.11 -43.38 -5.84
N LEU A 92 -13.60 -43.06 -7.03
CA LEU A 92 -14.13 -43.60 -8.28
C LEU A 92 -13.91 -45.12 -8.39
N GLU A 93 -12.73 -45.60 -8.03
CA GLU A 93 -12.39 -47.04 -8.04
C GLU A 93 -13.18 -47.84 -7.00
N THR A 94 -13.45 -47.26 -5.83
CA THR A 94 -14.24 -47.91 -4.78
C THR A 94 -15.74 -47.83 -5.02
N ALA A 95 -16.20 -46.96 -5.93
CA ALA A 95 -17.60 -46.79 -6.30
C ALA A 95 -18.05 -47.66 -7.50
N THR A 96 -17.13 -48.35 -8.18
CA THR A 96 -17.47 -49.36 -9.20
C THR A 96 -17.77 -50.72 -8.55
N PRO A 97 -18.95 -51.33 -8.78
CA PRO A 97 -19.35 -52.61 -8.16
C PRO A 97 -18.56 -53.83 -8.65
#